data_AF-A0A3E2H3L6-F1
#
_entry.id   AF-A0A3E2H3L6-F1
#
_cell.length_a   1.000
_cell.length_b   1.000
_cell.length_c   1.000
_cell.angle_alpha   90.00
_cell.angle_beta   90.00
_cell.angle_gamma   90.00
#
_symmetry.space_group_name_H-M   'P 1'
#
loop_
_entity.id
_entity.type
_entity.pdbx_description
1 polymer ?
#
loop_
_entity_poly.entity_id
_entity_poly.type
_entity_poly.pdbx_seq_one_letter_code
_entity_poly.pdbx_strand_id
1 'polypeptide(L)' 'MNPGIVDNVGHNISVGDHVSIKIRGGHREGDVEKIVETEKEAEEEGVKHPPKVIFHDQHGDRVAHNPESLTVTEKQ' A
#
# COMPACT_ATOMS: atom_id res chain seq x y z
N MET A 1 -7.65 20.68 -4.35
CA MET A 1 -6.47 19.78 -4.31
C MET A 1 -7.03 18.39 -4.12
N ASN A 2 -6.80 17.45 -5.04
CA ASN A 2 -7.12 16.06 -4.77
C ASN A 2 -6.15 15.62 -3.68
N PRO A 3 -6.60 15.22 -2.47
CA PRO A 3 -5.70 14.56 -1.55
C PRO A 3 -5.19 13.32 -2.28
N GLY A 4 -3.87 13.14 -2.33
CA GLY A 4 -3.27 11.97 -2.97
C GLY A 4 -3.71 10.68 -2.27
N ILE A 5 -3.12 9.55 -2.67
CA ILE A 5 -3.29 8.31 -1.91
C ILE A 5 -2.63 8.50 -0.54
N VAL A 6 -3.40 8.39 0.53
CA VAL A 6 -2.94 8.62 1.91
C VAL A 6 -3.08 7.38 2.79
N ASP A 7 -2.20 7.31 3.79
CA ASP A 7 -2.22 6.28 4.82
C ASP A 7 -3.30 6.54 5.89
N ASN A 8 -3.36 5.70 6.92
CA ASN A 8 -4.36 5.79 7.99
C ASN A 8 -4.26 7.03 8.89
N VAL A 9 -3.19 7.82 8.79
CA VAL A 9 -2.99 9.07 9.55
C VAL A 9 -2.93 10.30 8.64
N GLY A 10 -3.16 10.12 7.33
CA GLY A 10 -3.25 11.21 6.35
C GLY A 10 -1.91 11.59 5.70
N HIS A 11 -0.86 10.79 5.84
CA HIS A 11 0.37 10.99 5.08
C HIS A 11 0.20 10.46 3.66
N ASN A 12 0.65 11.21 2.65
CA ASN A 12 0.69 10.71 1.27
C ASN A 12 1.52 9.43 1.20
N ILE A 13 1.16 8.48 0.35
CA ILE A 13 1.94 7.28 0.05
C ILE A 13 2.51 7.45 -1.35
N SER A 14 3.81 7.22 -1.49
CA SER A 14 4.51 7.22 -2.77
C SER A 14 5.17 5.86 -3.01
N VAL A 15 5.49 5.58 -4.28
CA VAL A 15 6.32 4.42 -4.62
C VAL A 15 7.66 4.53 -3.89
N GLY A 16 8.01 3.43 -3.22
CA GLY A 16 9.20 3.18 -2.45
C GLY A 16 9.25 3.81 -1.06
N ASP A 17 8.17 4.43 -0.59
CA ASP A 17 7.97 4.63 0.86
C ASP A 17 7.91 3.27 1.57
N HIS A 18 8.39 3.20 2.81
CA HIS A 18 8.20 2.00 3.63
C HIS A 18 6.84 2.06 4.34
N VAL A 19 6.03 1.01 4.19
CA VAL A 19 4.69 0.91 4.78
C VAL A 19 4.57 -0.30 5.67
N SER A 20 3.74 -0.20 6.71
CA SER A 20 3.44 -1.30 7.63
C SER A 20 1.93 -1.43 7.86
N ILE A 21 1.47 -2.66 8.03
CA ILE A 21 0.11 -2.97 8.49
C ILE A 21 0.13 -3.97 9.63
N LYS A 22 -0.57 -3.62 10.71
CA LYS A 22 -0.77 -4.52 11.86
C LYS A 22 -1.88 -5.52 11.56
N ILE A 23 -1.59 -6.80 11.81
CA ILE A 23 -2.56 -7.89 11.73
C ILE A 23 -2.63 -8.61 13.09
N ARG A 24 -3.58 -9.54 13.26
CA ARG A 24 -3.65 -10.33 14.49
C ARG A 24 -2.42 -11.23 14.59
N GLY A 25 -1.58 -10.98 15.59
CA GLY A 25 -0.39 -11.81 15.86
C GLY A 25 0.87 -11.40 15.10
N GLY A 26 0.89 -10.25 14.43
CA GLY A 26 2.08 -9.76 13.74
C GLY A 26 1.82 -8.50 12.92
N HIS A 27 2.70 -8.25 11.97
CA HIS A 27 2.57 -7.19 10.98
C HIS A 27 3.11 -7.66 9.63
N ARG A 28 2.77 -6.92 8.58
CA ARG A 28 3.41 -7.02 7.27
C ARG A 28 3.94 -5.66 6.90
N GLU A 29 5.19 -5.60 6.47
CA GLU A 29 5.84 -4.36 6.07
C GLU A 29 6.75 -4.55 4.88
N GLY A 30 6.90 -3.49 4.09
CA GLY A 30 7.73 -3.49 2.89
C GLY A 30 7.69 -2.15 2.17
N ASP A 31 8.54 -2.03 1.16
CA ASP A 31 8.62 -0.84 0.32
C ASP A 31 7.52 -0.87 -0.74
N VAL A 32 6.84 0.25 -0.95
CA VAL A 32 5.78 0.35 -1.96
C VAL A 32 6.36 0.16 -3.36
N GLU A 33 5.87 -0.83 -4.10
CA GLU A 33 6.31 -1.08 -5.47
C GLU A 33 5.37 -0.43 -6.49
N LYS A 34 4.07 -0.41 -6.19
CA LYS A 34 3.05 0.15 -7.08
C LYS A 34 1.86 0.67 -6.29
N ILE A 35 1.27 1.75 -6.80
CA ILE A 35 -0.03 2.26 -6.37
C ILE A 35 -0.98 2.04 -7.54
N VAL A 36 -2.02 1.26 -7.30
CA VAL A 36 -3.10 0.97 -8.25
C VAL A 36 -4.22 1.94 -7.94
N GLU A 37 -4.55 2.83 -8.89
CA GLU A 37 -5.57 3.87 -8.69
C GLU A 37 -6.82 3.63 -9.53
N THR A 38 -6.70 2.86 -10.62
CA THR A 38 -7.79 2.64 -11.58
C THR A 38 -8.25 1.19 -11.64
N GLU A 39 -9.49 0.95 -12.08
CA GLU A 39 -10.03 -0.40 -12.29
C GLU A 39 -9.23 -1.19 -13.34
N LYS A 40 -8.73 -0.51 -14.38
CA LYS A 40 -7.91 -1.15 -15.41
C LYS A 40 -6.59 -1.66 -14.83
N GLU A 41 -5.90 -0.85 -14.04
CA GLU A 41 -4.67 -1.29 -13.35
C GLU A 41 -4.97 -2.40 -12.33
N ALA A 42 -6.13 -2.34 -11.67
CA ALA A 42 -6.55 -3.39 -10.74
C ALA A 42 -6.76 -4.74 -11.46
N GLU A 43 -7.37 -4.72 -12.64
CA GLU A 43 -7.51 -5.91 -13.51
C GLU A 43 -6.13 -6.44 -13.95
N GLU A 44 -5.23 -5.56 -14.41
CA GLU A 44 -3.87 -5.92 -14.82
C GLU A 44 -3.05 -6.55 -13.66
N GLU A 45 -3.22 -6.04 -12.44
CA GLU A 45 -2.51 -6.51 -11.24
C GLU A 45 -3.22 -7.67 -10.50
N GLY A 46 -4.39 -8.10 -10.97
CA GLY A 46 -5.19 -9.15 -10.36
C GLY A 46 -5.74 -8.79 -8.97
N VAL A 47 -5.97 -7.50 -8.70
CA VAL A 47 -6.51 -6.98 -7.44
C VAL A 47 -7.92 -6.41 -7.65
N LYS A 48 -8.64 -6.13 -6.57
CA LYS A 48 -10.01 -5.58 -6.62
C LYS A 48 -10.12 -4.34 -5.75
N HIS A 49 -11.05 -3.45 -6.10
CA HIS A 49 -11.40 -2.25 -5.35
C HIS A 49 -10.19 -1.31 -5.17
N PRO A 50 -9.74 -0.65 -6.25
CA PRO A 50 -8.75 0.42 -6.11
C PRO A 50 -9.30 1.56 -5.20
N PRO A 51 -8.41 2.30 -4.50
CA PRO A 51 -6.96 2.22 -4.59
C PRO A 51 -6.34 1.04 -3.82
N LYS A 52 -5.23 0.50 -4.34
CA LYS A 52 -4.41 -0.52 -3.68
C LYS A 52 -2.94 -0.14 -3.70
N VAL A 53 -2.27 -0.41 -2.59
CA VAL A 53 -0.80 -0.33 -2.47
C VAL A 53 -0.26 -1.74 -2.55
N ILE A 54 0.70 -1.97 -3.45
CA ILE A 54 1.39 -3.24 -3.65
C ILE A 54 2.81 -3.13 -3.11
N PHE A 55 3.20 -4.12 -2.32
CA PHE A 55 4.56 -4.30 -1.79
C PHE A 55 4.82 -5.79 -1.54
N HIS A 56 6.08 -6.19 -1.43
CA HIS A 56 6.43 -7.49 -0.84
C HIS A 56 6.71 -7.32 0.65
N ASP A 57 6.16 -8.21 1.47
CA ASP A 57 6.38 -8.14 2.92
C ASP A 57 7.75 -8.70 3.33
N GLN A 58 8.07 -8.65 4.63
CA GLN A 58 9.32 -9.14 5.20
C GLN A 58 9.56 -10.66 5.00
N HIS A 59 8.58 -11.41 4.51
CA HIS A 59 8.69 -12.83 4.17
C HIS A 59 8.78 -13.07 2.66
N GLY A 60 8.73 -12.02 1.84
CA GLY A 60 8.71 -12.09 0.39
C GLY A 60 7.32 -12.38 -0.19
N ASP A 61 6.25 -12.32 0.61
CA ASP A 61 4.90 -12.48 0.10
C ASP A 61 4.43 -11.18 -0.56
N ARG A 62 3.85 -11.26 -1.77
CA ARG A 62 3.23 -10.10 -2.41
C ARG A 62 1.94 -9.71 -1.69
N VAL A 63 1.83 -8.46 -1.26
CA VAL A 63 0.69 -7.88 -0.56
C VAL A 63 0.06 -6.79 -1.41
N ALA A 64 -1.27 -6.78 -1.48
CA ALA A 64 -2.04 -5.67 -2.04
C ALA A 64 -3.09 -5.22 -1.02
N HIS A 65 -2.97 -4.00 -0.50
CA HIS A 65 -3.81 -3.54 0.60
C HIS A 65 -4.38 -2.14 0.38
N ASN A 66 -5.48 -1.81 1.08
CA ASN A 66 -6.06 -0.47 1.04
C ASN A 66 -5.09 0.53 1.70
N PRO A 67 -4.84 1.70 1.09
CA PRO A 67 -4.00 2.76 1.66
C PRO A 67 -4.39 3.15 3.10
N GLU A 68 -5.70 3.32 3.34
CA GLU A 68 -6.29 3.79 4.61
C GLU A 68 -6.06 2.88 5.83
N SER A 69 -5.41 1.74 5.62
CA SER A 69 -5.10 0.76 6.67
C SER A 69 -3.60 0.53 6.85
N LEU A 70 -2.79 1.16 5.99
CA LEU A 70 -1.34 1.20 6.10
C LEU A 70 -0.92 2.38 6.96
N THR A 71 0.30 2.33 7.45
CA THR A 71 1.02 3.46 8.03
C THR A 71 2.36 3.58 7.32
N VAL A 72 2.68 4.78 6.82
CA VAL A 72 4.02 5.06 6.30
C VAL A 72 4.98 5.22 7.49
N THR A 73 6.02 4.40 7.53
CA THR A 73 7.03 4.40 8.60
C THR A 73 8.32 5.07 8.16
N GLU A 74 8.68 4.98 6.88
CA GLU A 74 9.83 5.67 6.30
C GLU A 74 9.49 6.28 4.94
N LYS A 75 10.12 7.41 4.64
CA LYS A 75 9.98 8.16 3.38
C LYS A 75 11.24 8.02 2.54
N GLN A 76 11.07 8.01 1.22
CA GLN A 76 12.20 8.15 0.29
C GLN A 76 12.92 9.50 0.41
#